data_AF-A0A962BHM4-F1
#
_entry.id   AF-A0A962BHM4-F1
#
_cell.length_a   1.000
_cell.length_b   1.000
_cell.length_c   1.000
_cell.angle_alpha   90.00
_cell.angle_beta   90.00
_cell.angle_gamma   90.00
#
_symmetry.space_group_name_H-M   'P 1'
#
loop_
_entity.id
_entity.type
_entity.pdbx_description
1 polymer ?
#
loop_
_entity_poly.entity_id
_entity_poly.type
_entity_poly.pdbx_seq_one_letter_code
_entity_poly.pdbx_strand_id
1 'polypeptide(L)' 'MSDGFFVENLERHDPAIYKAVRNELARQQKQIELIASENIVSRAVLEAQGSVLTNKYA' A
#
# COMPACT_ATOMS: atom_id res chain seq x y z
N MET A 1 -14.85 21.07 0.16
CA MET A 1 -14.23 19.73 0.04
C MET A 1 -14.32 19.11 1.42
N SER A 2 -14.85 17.89 1.55
CA SER A 2 -15.02 17.24 2.86
C SER A 2 -13.66 17.06 3.53
N ASP A 3 -13.50 17.54 4.76
CA ASP A 3 -12.23 17.54 5.49
C ASP A 3 -11.54 16.16 5.51
N GLY A 4 -12.30 15.07 5.49
CA GLY A 4 -11.79 13.69 5.54
C GLY A 4 -10.94 13.27 4.34
N PHE A 5 -11.14 13.84 3.14
CA PHE A 5 -10.49 13.35 1.92
C PHE A 5 -8.95 13.39 1.98
N PHE A 6 -8.37 14.40 2.64
CA PHE A 6 -6.92 14.58 2.72
C PHE A 6 -6.28 14.03 4.01
N VAL A 7 -7.07 13.69 5.03
CA VAL A 7 -6.56 13.37 6.37
C VAL A 7 -6.94 11.98 6.87
N GLU A 8 -7.99 11.38 6.32
CA GLU A 8 -8.36 10.01 6.65
C GLU A 8 -7.35 9.03 6.07
N ASN A 9 -7.00 8.03 6.88
CA ASN A 9 -6.20 6.91 6.40
C ASN A 9 -7.07 5.92 5.63
N LEU A 10 -6.43 5.02 4.88
CA LEU A 10 -7.12 4.02 4.05
C LEU A 10 -8.08 3.14 4.87
N GLU A 11 -7.73 2.80 6.11
CA GLU A 11 -8.58 1.97 6.98
C GLU A 11 -9.93 2.61 7.27
N ARG A 12 -9.96 3.93 7.51
CA ARG A 12 -11.21 4.67 7.78
C ARG A 12 -11.95 5.03 6.50
N HIS A 13 -11.21 5.44 5.47
CA HIS A 13 -11.78 5.90 4.22
C HIS A 13 -12.37 4.75 3.38
N ASP A 14 -11.63 3.63 3.29
CA ASP A 14 -12.05 2.42 2.58
C ASP A 14 -11.62 1.14 3.35
N PRO A 15 -12.41 0.72 4.35
CA PRO A 15 -12.13 -0.48 5.14
C PRO A 15 -12.06 -1.77 4.30
N ALA A 16 -12.77 -1.82 3.17
CA ALA A 16 -12.81 -2.99 2.32
C ALA A 16 -11.48 -3.19 1.59
N ILE A 17 -10.93 -2.13 0.99
CA ILE A 17 -9.61 -2.16 0.35
C ILE A 17 -8.51 -2.35 1.39
N TYR A 18 -8.58 -1.68 2.54
CA TYR A 18 -7.63 -1.91 3.63
C TYR A 18 -7.57 -3.40 4.03
N LYS A 19 -8.73 -4.04 4.22
CA LYS A 19 -8.80 -5.47 4.54
C LYS A 19 -8.19 -6.34 3.44
N ALA A 20 -8.43 -6.03 2.17
CA ALA A 20 -7.84 -6.75 1.05
C ALA A 20 -6.31 -6.67 1.04
N VAL A 21 -5.73 -5.49 1.26
CA VAL A 21 -4.27 -5.29 1.36
C VAL A 21 -3.68 -6.07 2.53
N ARG A 22 -4.34 -6.07 3.70
CA ARG A 22 -3.89 -6.83 4.88
C ARG A 22 -3.94 -8.34 4.64
N ASN A 23 -4.95 -8.83 3.94
CA ASN A 23 -5.05 -10.25 3.59
C ASN A 23 -3.93 -10.67 2.63
N GLU A 24 -3.60 -9.84 1.64
CA GLU A 24 -2.51 -10.12 0.71
C GLU A 24 -1.13 -10.10 1.40
N LEU A 25 -0.89 -9.13 2.29
CA LEU A 25 0.32 -9.13 3.12
C LEU A 25 0.43 -10.43 3.93
N ALA A 26 -0.67 -10.89 4.53
CA ALA A 26 -0.68 -12.14 5.27
C ALA A 26 -0.43 -13.36 4.37
N ARG A 27 -0.88 -13.34 3.11
CA ARG A 27 -0.61 -14.39 2.13
C ARG A 27 0.89 -14.46 1.81
N GLN A 28 1.49 -13.33 1.44
CA GLN A 28 2.93 -13.23 1.13
C GLN A 28 3.82 -13.67 2.30
N GLN A 29 3.41 -13.37 3.54
CA GLN A 29 4.18 -13.76 4.75
C GLN A 29 4.07 -15.24 5.12
N LYS A 30 3.06 -15.95 4.63
CA LYS A 30 2.76 -17.35 5.01
C LYS A 30 3.09 -18.36 3.92
N GLN A 31 3.56 -17.92 2.76
CA GLN A 31 3.88 -18.76 1.63
C GLN A 31 5.33 -18.56 1.19
N ILE A 32 5.89 -19.58 0.53
CA ILE A 32 7.17 -19.46 -0.15
C ILE A 32 6.87 -18.99 -1.57
N GLU A 33 7.35 -17.81 -1.93
CA GLU A 33 7.20 -17.25 -3.27
C GLU A 33 8.30 -17.81 -4.18
N LEU A 34 7.91 -18.55 -5.22
CA LEU A 34 8.82 -19.24 -6.15
C LEU A 34 8.81 -18.64 -7.57
N ILE A 35 8.11 -17.53 -7.76
CA ILE A 35 8.06 -16.81 -9.03
C ILE A 35 9.33 -15.98 -9.16
N ALA A 36 10.23 -16.38 -10.07
CA ALA A 36 11.56 -15.79 -10.19
C ALA A 36 11.58 -14.28 -10.49
N SER A 37 10.51 -13.74 -11.09
CA SER A 37 10.38 -12.32 -11.42
C SER A 37 9.78 -11.48 -10.29
N GLU A 38 9.22 -12.10 -9.24
CA GLU A 38 8.61 -11.40 -8.12
C GLU A 38 9.62 -11.17 -6.99
N ASN A 39 9.41 -10.11 -6.20
CA ASN A 39 10.29 -9.76 -5.09
C ASN A 39 9.54 -8.94 -4.03
N ILE A 40 10.07 -8.94 -2.80
CA ILE A 40 9.55 -8.14 -1.68
C ILE A 40 10.42 -6.90 -1.54
N VAL A 41 9.84 -5.74 -1.82
CA VAL A 41 10.56 -4.46 -1.70
C VAL A 41 10.78 -4.05 -0.25
N SER A 42 11.78 -3.19 -0.01
CA SER A 42 12.06 -2.68 1.34
C SER A 42 10.98 -1.68 1.80
N ARG A 43 10.86 -1.49 3.12
CA ARG A 43 9.94 -0.48 3.68
C ARG A 43 10.23 0.94 3.18
N ALA A 44 11.50 1.29 2.98
CA ALA A 44 11.89 2.60 2.46
C ALA A 44 11.35 2.85 1.04
N VAL A 45 11.31 1.81 0.18
CA VAL A 45 10.73 1.92 -1.17
C VAL A 45 9.22 2.15 -1.09
N LEU A 46 8.52 1.43 -0.21
CA LEU A 46 7.08 1.61 0.00
C LEU A 46 6.73 3.02 0.51
N GLU A 47 7.51 3.56 1.45
CA GLU A 47 7.34 4.92 1.97
C GLU A 47 7.53 5.98 0.88
N ALA A 48 8.56 5.82 0.05
CA ALA A 48 8.80 6.74 -1.07
C ALA A 48 7.67 6.68 -2.11
N GLN A 49 7.17 5.48 -2.42
CA GLN A 49 6.09 5.28 -3.41
C GLN A 49 4.77 5.94 -2.98
N GLY A 50 4.46 5.98 -1.68
CA GLY A 50 3.27 6.64 -1.14
C GLY A 50 3.45 8.14 -0.84
N SER A 51 4.53 8.77 -1.30
CA SER A 51 4.86 10.15 -0.95
C SER A 51 4.17 11.19 -1.85
N VAL A 52 4.29 12.46 -1.45
CA VAL A 52 3.77 13.63 -2.18
C VAL A 52 4.35 13.80 -3.60
N LEU A 53 5.40 13.03 -3.96
CA LEU A 53 5.99 13.06 -5.29
C LEU A 53 4.98 12.72 -6.40
N THR A 54 3.96 11.92 -6.09
CA THR A 54 2.90 11.57 -7.06
C THR A 54 2.06 12.76 -7.53
N ASN A 55 2.12 13.90 -6.84
CA ASN A 55 1.36 15.09 -7.18
C ASN A 55 2.05 15.95 -8.26
N LYS A 56 3.30 15.65 -8.62
CA LYS A 56 4.10 16.51 -9.49
C LYS A 56 4.10 16.03 -10.94
N TYR A 57 3.85 16.96 -11.86
CA TYR A 57 4.14 16.82 -13.29
C TYR A 57 5.56 17.33 -13.58
N ALA A 58 6.37 16.53 -14.28
CA ALA A 58 7.76 16.84 -14.63
C ALA A 58 8.02 16.52 -16.11
#